data_AF-A0A0B7K6E8-F1
#
_entry.id   AF-A0A0B7K6E8-F1
#
_cell.length_a   1.000
_cell.length_b   1.000
_cell.length_c   1.000
_cell.angle_alpha   90.00
_cell.angle_beta   90.00
_cell.angle_gamma   90.00
#
_symmetry.space_group_name_H-M   'P 1'
#
loop_
_entity.id
_entity.type
_entity.pdbx_description
1 polymer ?
#
loop_
_entity_poly.entity_id
_entity_poly.type
_entity_poly.pdbx_seq_one_letter_code
_entity_poly.pdbx_strand_id
1 'polypeptide(L)'
;MLSQRVIRASALRSGIAAARRLPIVQRRTFLPSEYTDRKTLDAKYPDPTRLSAAQDPDMNGGYINPPAIKRQHRDPHADWWDPQERRNFGETVHEDNDILGIFSPWDYTWTTTGPGLIMIGTFIATVLGVSGLVYLNYPDRIAYPREFENGLERELGGPGAVRARKAGDEDP
;
A
#
# COMPACT_ATOMS: atom_id res chain seq x y z
N MET A 1 3.12 -62.25 39.47
CA MET A 1 1.79 -62.22 40.09
C MET A 1 1.66 -60.94 40.88
N LEU A 2 0.82 -59.99 40.45
CA LEU A 2 0.16 -59.03 41.34
C LEU A 2 -0.85 -58.22 40.51
N SER A 3 -2.02 -58.07 41.12
CA SER A 3 -3.34 -57.87 40.55
C SER A 3 -3.61 -56.48 39.98
N GLN A 4 -4.20 -56.40 38.79
CA GLN A 4 -5.02 -55.26 38.38
C GLN A 4 -6.26 -55.18 39.28
N ARG A 5 -6.41 -54.08 40.03
CA ARG A 5 -7.67 -53.69 40.67
C ARG A 5 -8.24 -52.49 39.94
N VAL A 6 -9.32 -52.72 39.21
CA VAL A 6 -10.22 -51.67 38.73
C VAL A 6 -11.11 -51.28 39.90
N ILE A 7 -11.11 -50.00 40.29
CA ILE A 7 -12.17 -49.42 41.12
C ILE A 7 -12.69 -48.17 40.41
N ARG A 8 -13.99 -48.23 40.09
CA ARG A 8 -14.82 -47.17 39.52
C ARG A 8 -14.87 -45.97 40.47
N ALA A 9 -14.65 -44.78 39.93
CA ALA A 9 -15.10 -43.52 40.53
C ALA A 9 -16.23 -42.96 39.66
N SER A 10 -17.45 -43.01 40.18
CA SER A 10 -18.61 -42.29 39.64
C SER A 10 -18.56 -40.85 40.13
N ALA A 11 -18.44 -39.88 39.22
CA ALA A 11 -18.53 -38.47 39.57
C ALA A 11 -19.42 -37.70 38.58
N LEU A 12 -20.57 -37.30 39.12
CA LEU A 12 -21.32 -36.07 38.87
C LEU A 12 -21.85 -35.75 37.47
N ARG A 13 -23.19 -35.86 37.42
CA ARG A 13 -24.13 -35.25 36.48
C ARG A 13 -23.72 -33.81 36.14
N SER A 14 -23.43 -33.56 34.87
CA SER A 14 -23.31 -32.23 34.30
C SER A 14 -24.69 -31.57 34.28
N GLY A 15 -25.04 -30.84 35.34
CA GLY A 15 -26.14 -29.89 35.32
C GLY A 15 -25.72 -28.69 34.49
N ILE A 16 -26.19 -28.59 33.25
CA ILE A 16 -26.09 -27.37 32.45
C ILE A 16 -27.03 -26.36 33.11
N ALA A 17 -26.49 -25.59 34.05
CA ALA A 17 -27.15 -24.39 34.53
C ALA A 17 -27.29 -23.45 33.32
N ALA A 18 -28.54 -23.21 32.90
CA ALA A 18 -28.86 -22.21 31.91
C ALA A 18 -28.40 -20.84 32.42
N ALA A 19 -27.20 -20.43 32.03
CA ALA A 19 -26.72 -19.07 32.23
C ALA A 19 -27.64 -18.15 31.43
N ARG A 20 -28.57 -17.49 32.14
CA ARG A 20 -29.37 -16.39 31.58
C ARG A 20 -28.38 -15.30 31.16
N ARG A 21 -28.02 -15.28 29.87
CA ARG A 21 -27.28 -14.17 29.28
C ARG A 21 -28.17 -12.94 29.40
N LEU A 22 -27.82 -12.03 30.31
CA LEU A 22 -28.40 -10.69 30.32
C LEU A 22 -28.07 -10.05 28.97
N PRO A 23 -29.03 -9.39 28.29
CA PRO A 23 -28.72 -8.61 27.11
C PRO A 23 -27.85 -7.42 27.56
N ILE A 24 -26.53 -7.55 27.44
CA ILE A 24 -25.61 -6.43 27.57
C ILE A 24 -25.78 -5.61 26.28
N VAL A 25 -26.88 -4.86 26.19
CA VAL A 25 -26.98 -3.74 25.25
C VAL A 25 -26.28 -2.58 25.94
N GLN A 26 -24.95 -2.64 25.99
CA GLN A 26 -24.15 -1.48 26.39
C GLN A 26 -24.24 -0.48 25.23
N ARG A 27 -25.21 0.44 25.26
CA ARG A 27 -25.22 1.62 24.39
C ARG A 27 -24.01 2.48 24.77
N ARG A 28 -22.88 2.24 24.12
CA ARG A 28 -21.57 2.87 24.42
C ARG A 28 -21.47 4.33 23.97
N THR A 29 -22.53 4.92 23.45
CA THR A 29 -22.49 6.27 22.86
C THR A 29 -23.55 7.16 23.50
N PHE A 30 -23.09 8.24 24.16
CA PHE A 30 -23.89 9.36 24.65
C PHE A 30 -24.26 10.27 23.47
N LEU A 31 -24.96 9.72 22.48
CA LEU A 31 -25.49 10.51 21.38
C LEU A 31 -27.02 10.57 21.55
N PRO A 32 -27.63 11.75 21.46
CA PRO A 32 -29.08 11.88 21.53
C PRO A 32 -29.77 10.99 20.48
N SER A 33 -30.95 10.47 20.82
CA SER A 33 -31.77 9.69 19.89
C SER A 33 -32.11 10.47 18.62
N GLU A 34 -32.17 11.79 18.69
CA GLU A 34 -32.37 12.68 17.54
C GLU A 34 -31.33 12.47 16.42
N TYR A 35 -30.09 12.13 16.78
CA TYR A 35 -28.99 11.95 15.82
C TYR A 35 -28.70 10.49 15.45
N THR A 36 -29.15 9.54 16.26
CA THR A 36 -28.76 8.12 16.13
C THR A 36 -29.91 7.16 15.91
N ASP A 37 -31.15 7.61 16.10
CA ASP A 37 -32.29 6.76 15.86
C ASP A 37 -32.39 6.42 14.37
N ARG A 38 -32.71 5.15 14.07
CA ARG A 38 -32.77 4.68 12.69
C ARG A 38 -33.80 5.49 11.91
N LYS A 39 -34.93 5.82 12.52
CA LYS A 39 -35.98 6.62 11.89
C LYS A 39 -35.52 8.03 11.54
N THR A 40 -34.71 8.67 12.39
CA THR A 40 -34.19 10.01 12.10
C THR A 40 -33.11 9.97 11.02
N LEU A 41 -32.30 8.91 11.00
CA LEU A 41 -31.34 8.66 9.93
C LEU A 41 -32.03 8.38 8.60
N ASP A 42 -33.03 7.51 8.56
CA ASP A 42 -33.76 7.15 7.33
C ASP A 42 -34.56 8.35 6.80
N ALA A 43 -35.10 9.20 7.68
CA ALA A 43 -35.77 10.44 7.28
C ALA A 43 -34.79 11.49 6.73
N LYS A 44 -33.56 11.54 7.25
CA LYS A 44 -32.52 12.51 6.84
C LYS A 44 -31.77 12.05 5.59
N TYR A 45 -31.58 10.75 5.44
CA TYR A 45 -30.84 10.10 4.37
C TYR A 45 -31.70 8.99 3.77
N PRO A 46 -32.72 9.34 2.96
CA PRO A 46 -33.52 8.33 2.28
C PRO A 46 -32.65 7.50 1.33
N ASP A 47 -33.02 6.24 1.14
CA ASP A 47 -32.33 5.37 0.20
C ASP A 47 -32.36 5.97 -1.21
N PRO A 48 -31.22 5.98 -1.93
CA PRO A 48 -31.18 6.49 -3.29
C PRO A 48 -32.06 5.64 -4.21
N THR A 49 -32.61 6.28 -5.25
CA THR A 49 -33.38 5.56 -6.27
C THR A 49 -32.45 4.56 -6.96
N ARG A 50 -32.74 3.27 -6.81
CA ARG A 50 -31.96 2.21 -7.44
C ARG A 50 -32.38 2.09 -8.90
N LEU A 51 -31.52 2.52 -9.80
CA LEU A 51 -31.68 2.29 -11.23
C LEU A 51 -31.42 0.81 -11.53
N SER A 52 -32.16 0.24 -12.49
CA SER A 52 -31.86 -1.12 -12.96
C SER A 52 -30.55 -1.14 -13.74
N ALA A 53 -29.88 -2.30 -13.82
CA ALA A 53 -28.63 -2.44 -14.59
C ALA A 53 -28.77 -2.07 -16.08
N ALA A 54 -30.00 -2.10 -16.63
CA ALA A 54 -30.27 -1.65 -17.99
C ALA A 54 -30.38 -0.12 -18.12
N GLN A 55 -30.73 0.57 -17.04
CA GLN A 55 -30.87 2.03 -17.00
C GLN A 55 -29.58 2.73 -16.57
N ASP A 56 -28.75 2.05 -15.79
CA ASP A 56 -27.49 2.55 -15.26
C ASP A 56 -26.41 1.45 -15.38
N PRO A 57 -25.86 1.24 -16.58
CA PRO A 57 -24.82 0.24 -16.81
C PRO A 57 -23.51 0.60 -16.10
N ASP A 58 -23.22 1.89 -15.93
CA ASP A 58 -21.98 2.41 -15.33
C ASP A 58 -22.09 2.54 -13.79
N MET A 59 -23.27 2.27 -13.23
CA MET A 59 -23.57 2.36 -11.79
C MET A 59 -23.28 3.74 -11.19
N ASN A 60 -23.47 4.80 -11.98
CA ASN A 60 -23.15 6.17 -11.59
C ASN A 60 -24.38 6.98 -11.13
N GLY A 61 -25.53 6.33 -10.95
CA GLY A 61 -26.76 6.96 -10.49
C GLY A 61 -27.46 7.78 -11.57
N GLY A 62 -27.20 7.50 -12.85
CA GLY A 62 -27.77 8.24 -13.98
C GLY A 62 -27.09 9.60 -14.21
N TYR A 63 -25.87 9.75 -13.73
CA TYR A 63 -25.06 10.95 -13.96
C TYR A 63 -24.67 11.03 -15.44
N ILE A 64 -24.80 12.21 -16.04
CA ILE A 64 -24.37 12.44 -17.43
C ILE A 64 -22.84 12.47 -17.44
N ASN A 65 -22.21 11.37 -17.82
CA ASN A 65 -20.76 11.29 -17.86
C ASN A 65 -20.24 11.79 -19.23
N PRO A 66 -19.58 12.97 -19.30
CA PRO A 66 -18.94 13.44 -20.54
C PRO A 66 -17.79 12.50 -20.97
N PRO A 67 -17.21 12.66 -22.17
CA PRO A 67 -16.05 11.88 -22.58
C PRO A 67 -14.85 12.04 -21.63
N ALA A 68 -14.16 10.93 -21.36
CA ALA A 68 -12.97 10.86 -20.52
C ALA A 68 -11.75 11.55 -21.17
N ILE A 69 -11.72 12.88 -21.14
CA ILE A 69 -10.63 13.69 -21.70
C ILE A 69 -9.89 14.38 -20.57
N LYS A 70 -8.59 14.08 -20.44
CA LYS A 70 -7.72 14.75 -19.47
C LYS A 70 -7.64 16.25 -19.76
N ARG A 71 -7.76 17.09 -18.73
CA ARG A 71 -7.71 18.56 -18.84
C ARG A 71 -6.43 19.05 -19.50
N GLN A 72 -5.34 18.32 -19.32
CA GLN A 72 -4.05 18.56 -19.98
C GLN A 72 -4.12 18.63 -21.51
N HIS A 73 -5.02 17.86 -22.13
CA HIS A 73 -5.17 17.79 -23.59
C HIS A 73 -6.14 18.84 -24.15
N ARG A 74 -6.76 19.64 -23.29
CA ARG A 74 -7.57 20.78 -23.71
C ARG A 74 -6.69 21.91 -24.20
N ASP A 75 -7.23 22.73 -25.09
CA ASP A 75 -6.53 23.88 -25.64
C ASP A 75 -6.02 24.81 -24.50
N PRO A 76 -4.69 24.97 -24.35
CA PRO A 76 -4.13 25.85 -23.32
C PRO A 76 -4.33 27.34 -23.60
N HIS A 77 -4.72 27.72 -24.82
CA HIS A 77 -4.85 29.11 -25.26
C HIS A 77 -6.31 29.57 -25.38
N ALA A 78 -7.27 28.69 -25.12
CA ALA A 78 -8.69 29.06 -25.09
C ALA A 78 -9.02 29.94 -23.87
N ASP A 79 -10.06 30.77 -23.99
CA ASP A 79 -10.55 31.65 -22.93
C ASP A 79 -11.44 30.88 -21.95
N TRP A 80 -10.80 30.19 -21.01
CA TRP A 80 -11.48 29.40 -19.97
C TRP A 80 -11.95 30.28 -18.81
N TRP A 81 -13.12 29.98 -18.25
CA TRP A 81 -13.56 30.61 -16.99
C TRP A 81 -12.61 30.35 -15.82
N ASP A 82 -12.10 29.11 -15.73
CA ASP A 82 -11.00 28.71 -14.86
C ASP A 82 -9.78 28.34 -15.73
N PRO A 83 -8.82 29.26 -15.92
CA PRO A 83 -7.63 29.02 -16.72
C PRO A 83 -6.72 27.92 -16.19
N GLN A 84 -6.72 27.67 -14.87
CA GLN A 84 -5.83 26.69 -14.25
C GLN A 84 -6.29 25.26 -14.57
N GLU A 85 -7.57 24.98 -14.38
CA GLU A 85 -8.17 23.67 -14.68
C GLU A 85 -8.64 23.51 -16.14
N ARG A 86 -8.56 24.58 -16.94
CA ARG A 86 -9.09 24.64 -18.32
C ARG A 86 -10.57 24.22 -18.37
N ARG A 87 -11.38 24.88 -17.54
CA ARG A 87 -12.80 24.54 -17.31
C ARG A 87 -13.69 25.77 -17.45
N ASN A 88 -14.85 25.57 -18.06
CA ASN A 88 -15.90 26.60 -18.12
C ASN A 88 -16.92 26.47 -16.99
N PHE A 89 -17.52 27.60 -16.59
CA PHE A 89 -18.57 27.60 -15.58
C PHE A 89 -19.80 26.82 -16.08
N GLY A 90 -20.34 25.94 -15.24
CA GLY A 90 -21.52 25.13 -15.57
C GLY A 90 -21.25 23.94 -16.52
N GLU A 91 -20.01 23.71 -16.92
CA GLU A 91 -19.62 22.52 -17.67
C GLU A 91 -19.80 21.25 -16.83
N THR A 92 -20.44 20.22 -17.39
CA THR A 92 -20.54 18.90 -16.74
C THR A 92 -19.15 18.30 -16.54
N VAL A 93 -18.90 17.78 -15.35
CA VAL A 93 -17.60 17.25 -14.94
C VAL A 93 -17.61 15.75 -15.13
N HIS A 94 -16.54 15.15 -15.66
CA HIS A 94 -16.43 13.69 -15.72
C HIS A 94 -16.45 13.09 -14.30
N GLU A 95 -17.00 11.90 -14.13
CA GLU A 95 -17.02 11.25 -12.80
C GLU A 95 -15.60 11.10 -12.21
N ASP A 96 -14.65 10.57 -12.98
CA ASP A 96 -13.22 10.47 -12.67
C ASP A 96 -12.42 11.79 -12.89
N ASN A 97 -13.00 12.95 -12.59
CA ASN A 97 -12.30 14.22 -12.79
C ASN A 97 -11.09 14.40 -11.85
N ASP A 98 -11.00 13.66 -10.76
CA ASP A 98 -9.81 13.60 -9.91
C ASP A 98 -8.59 13.01 -10.67
N ILE A 99 -8.81 12.02 -11.52
CA ILE A 99 -7.78 11.41 -12.39
C ILE A 99 -7.61 12.23 -13.67
N LEU A 100 -8.68 12.81 -14.21
CA LEU A 100 -8.63 13.57 -15.47
C LEU A 100 -8.26 15.05 -15.27
N GLY A 101 -8.15 15.52 -14.03
CA GLY A 101 -7.83 16.91 -13.68
C GLY A 101 -6.44 17.35 -14.13
N ILE A 102 -6.16 18.66 -14.05
CA ILE A 102 -4.83 19.17 -14.43
C ILE A 102 -3.72 18.76 -13.45
N PHE A 103 -4.09 18.59 -12.18
CA PHE A 103 -3.18 18.24 -11.09
C PHE A 103 -2.90 16.73 -10.95
N SER A 104 -3.50 15.91 -11.79
CA SER A 104 -3.21 14.49 -11.83
C SER A 104 -1.91 14.20 -12.61
N PRO A 105 -1.29 13.01 -12.43
CA PRO A 105 -0.01 12.67 -13.06
C PRO A 105 0.01 12.96 -14.56
N TRP A 106 0.99 13.75 -15.02
CA TRP A 106 1.10 14.22 -16.40
C TRP A 106 1.09 13.08 -17.42
N ASP A 107 0.34 13.26 -18.50
CA ASP A 107 0.23 12.30 -19.59
C ASP A 107 1.23 12.64 -20.70
N TYR A 108 2.10 11.71 -21.05
CA TYR A 108 3.16 11.92 -22.03
C TYR A 108 2.80 11.28 -23.37
N THR A 109 2.63 12.10 -24.41
CA THR A 109 2.14 11.65 -25.72
C THR A 109 3.23 11.29 -26.72
N TRP A 110 4.50 11.49 -26.37
CA TRP A 110 5.63 11.23 -27.28
C TRP A 110 5.97 9.74 -27.42
N THR A 111 5.52 8.90 -26.48
CA THR A 111 5.72 7.44 -26.49
C THR A 111 4.53 6.73 -25.87
N THR A 112 4.48 5.41 -26.00
CA THR A 112 3.50 4.55 -25.30
C THR A 112 4.18 3.75 -24.19
N THR A 113 3.40 3.20 -23.28
CA THR A 113 3.90 2.49 -22.09
C THR A 113 4.87 1.35 -22.44
N GLY A 114 4.58 0.56 -23.49
CA GLY A 114 5.41 -0.58 -23.89
C GLY A 114 6.83 -0.16 -24.31
N PRO A 115 6.99 0.63 -25.37
CA PRO A 115 8.29 1.18 -25.78
C PRO A 115 8.98 1.97 -24.66
N GLY A 116 8.25 2.78 -23.88
CA GLY A 116 8.83 3.51 -22.75
C GLY A 116 9.48 2.59 -21.70
N LEU A 117 8.83 1.48 -21.36
CA LEU A 117 9.39 0.47 -20.47
C LEU A 117 10.61 -0.23 -21.08
N ILE A 118 10.60 -0.51 -22.39
CA ILE A 118 11.77 -1.08 -23.08
C ILE A 118 12.95 -0.11 -23.02
N MET A 119 12.74 1.19 -23.25
CA MET A 119 13.81 2.20 -23.21
C MET A 119 14.46 2.28 -21.82
N ILE A 120 13.64 2.44 -20.77
CA ILE A 120 14.13 2.53 -19.38
C ILE A 120 14.76 1.20 -18.95
N GLY A 121 14.11 0.07 -19.26
CA GLY A 121 14.61 -1.25 -18.95
C GLY A 121 15.96 -1.54 -19.61
N THR A 122 16.11 -1.19 -20.89
CA THR A 122 17.37 -1.35 -21.63
C THR A 122 18.46 -0.47 -21.05
N PHE A 123 18.14 0.78 -20.69
CA PHE A 123 19.09 1.68 -20.04
C PHE A 123 19.61 1.09 -18.72
N ILE A 124 18.70 0.68 -17.83
CA ILE A 124 19.05 0.08 -16.54
C ILE A 124 19.86 -1.21 -16.74
N ALA A 125 19.39 -2.10 -17.62
CA ALA A 125 20.06 -3.37 -17.90
C ALA A 125 21.47 -3.15 -18.46
N THR A 126 21.67 -2.16 -19.32
CA THR A 126 22.98 -1.86 -19.90
C THR A 126 23.93 -1.31 -18.84
N VAL A 127 23.49 -0.33 -18.03
CA VAL A 127 24.33 0.28 -17.00
C VAL A 127 24.72 -0.75 -15.94
N LEU A 128 23.75 -1.51 -15.42
CA LEU A 128 24.01 -2.53 -14.42
C LEU A 128 24.76 -3.73 -14.99
N GLY A 129 24.47 -4.11 -16.24
CA GLY A 129 25.16 -5.20 -16.95
C GLY A 129 26.64 -4.88 -17.14
N VAL A 130 26.98 -3.69 -17.64
CA VAL A 130 28.38 -3.26 -17.79
C VAL A 130 29.06 -3.15 -16.42
N SER A 131 28.40 -2.53 -15.43
CA SER A 131 28.95 -2.42 -14.08
C SER A 131 29.25 -3.79 -13.46
N GLY A 132 28.34 -4.75 -13.63
CA GLY A 132 28.49 -6.12 -13.15
C GLY A 132 29.62 -6.86 -13.88
N LEU A 133 29.71 -6.71 -15.20
CA LEU A 133 30.80 -7.30 -15.98
C LEU A 133 32.16 -6.72 -15.58
N VAL A 134 32.25 -5.40 -15.36
CA VAL A 134 33.47 -4.76 -14.85
C VAL A 134 33.81 -5.33 -13.49
N TYR A 135 32.86 -5.40 -12.56
CA TYR A 135 33.07 -5.93 -11.21
C TYR A 135 33.62 -7.36 -11.22
N LEU A 136 33.05 -8.24 -12.06
CA LEU A 136 33.48 -9.65 -12.15
C LEU A 136 34.86 -9.83 -12.80
N ASN A 137 35.28 -8.91 -13.66
CA ASN A 137 36.56 -8.98 -14.37
C ASN A 137 37.61 -8.03 -13.81
N TYR A 138 37.29 -7.29 -12.75
CA TYR A 138 38.21 -6.32 -12.17
C TYR A 138 39.33 -7.09 -11.45
N PRO A 139 40.61 -6.81 -11.76
CA PRO A 139 41.71 -7.51 -11.12
C PRO A 139 41.77 -7.17 -9.63
N ASP A 140 42.22 -8.13 -8.84
CA ASP A 140 42.46 -7.91 -7.42
C ASP A 140 43.47 -6.80 -7.18
N ARG A 141 43.32 -6.14 -6.04
CA ARG A 141 44.21 -5.06 -5.64
C ARG A 141 45.62 -5.61 -5.46
N ILE A 142 46.59 -5.03 -6.18
CA ILE A 142 48.03 -5.38 -6.11
C ILE A 142 48.66 -5.05 -4.73
N ALA A 143 47.92 -4.41 -3.83
CA ALA A 143 48.38 -4.04 -2.51
C ALA A 143 47.72 -4.93 -1.45
N TYR A 144 48.56 -5.48 -0.57
CA TYR A 144 48.09 -6.14 0.64
C TYR A 144 47.24 -5.18 1.49
N PRO A 145 46.10 -5.65 2.04
CA PRO A 145 45.32 -4.90 3.01
C PRO A 145 46.17 -4.41 4.17
N ARG A 146 45.94 -3.16 4.59
CA ARG A 146 46.71 -2.52 5.65
C ARG A 146 46.55 -3.29 6.97
N GLU A 147 47.70 -3.61 7.57
CA GLU A 147 47.77 -4.24 8.88
C GLU A 147 47.93 -3.19 9.99
N PHE A 148 47.42 -3.52 11.17
CA PHE A 148 47.51 -2.68 12.36
C PHE A 148 48.03 -3.50 13.54
N GLU A 149 48.74 -2.82 14.45
CA GLU A 149 49.25 -3.44 15.67
C GLU A 149 48.11 -4.04 16.49
N ASN A 150 48.22 -5.33 16.82
CA ASN A 150 47.19 -6.12 17.52
C ASN A 150 45.78 -6.05 16.89
N GLY A 151 45.67 -5.70 15.61
CA GLY A 151 44.38 -5.56 14.92
C GLY A 151 43.46 -4.49 15.50
N LEU A 152 44.02 -3.50 16.24
CA LEU A 152 43.25 -2.47 16.96
C LEU A 152 42.17 -3.06 17.88
N GLU A 153 42.39 -4.26 18.43
CA GLU A 153 41.38 -4.99 19.19
C GLU A 153 40.84 -4.17 20.37
N ARG A 154 41.71 -3.48 21.11
CA ARG A 154 41.31 -2.63 22.23
C ARG A 154 40.48 -1.44 21.78
N GLU A 155 40.86 -0.83 20.66
CA GLU A 155 40.23 0.38 20.11
C GLU A 155 38.89 0.08 19.41
N LEU A 156 38.72 -1.14 18.87
CA LEU A 156 37.52 -1.58 18.13
C LEU A 156 36.48 -2.31 18.99
N GLY A 157 36.60 -2.28 20.31
CA GLY A 157 35.58 -2.81 21.24
C GLY A 157 36.02 -3.99 22.10
N GLY A 158 37.29 -4.39 22.04
CA GLY A 158 37.88 -5.39 22.91
C GLY A 158 37.58 -6.84 22.51
N PRO A 159 37.87 -7.80 23.41
CA PRO A 159 37.75 -9.22 23.12
C PRO A 159 36.34 -9.61 22.67
N GLY A 160 36.22 -10.13 21.45
CA GLY A 160 34.96 -10.56 20.83
C GLY A 160 34.37 -9.59 19.80
N ALA A 161 34.95 -8.40 19.61
CA ALA A 161 34.60 -7.48 18.53
C ALA A 161 35.33 -7.83 17.22
N VAL A 162 34.78 -7.38 16.08
CA VAL A 162 35.43 -7.55 14.77
C VAL A 162 36.67 -6.66 14.72
N ARG A 163 37.85 -7.28 14.82
CA ARG A 163 39.15 -6.62 14.75
C ARG A 163 39.59 -6.30 13.32
N ALA A 164 40.51 -5.36 13.17
CA ALA A 164 41.24 -5.15 11.92
C ALA A 164 42.29 -6.27 11.69
N ARG A 165 42.82 -6.33 10.46
CA ARG A 165 43.92 -7.25 10.12
C ARG A 165 45.19 -6.91 10.89
N LYS A 166 45.91 -7.94 11.31
CA LYS A 166 47.20 -7.85 12.01
C LYS A 166 48.23 -8.72 11.30
N ALA A 167 49.50 -8.44 11.54
CA ALA A 167 50.60 -9.25 11.02
C ALA A 167 50.46 -10.73 11.44
N GLY A 168 50.59 -11.64 10.47
CA GLY A 168 50.48 -13.08 10.66
C GLY A 168 49.06 -13.65 10.50
N ASP A 169 48.08 -12.81 10.14
CA ASP A 169 46.79 -13.32 9.63
C ASP A 169 46.98 -13.99 8.27
N GLU A 170 46.12 -14.96 7.93
CA GLU A 170 46.13 -15.59 6.60
C GLU A 170 45.94 -14.55 5.50
N ASP A 171 46.69 -14.73 4.41
CA ASP A 171 46.60 -13.89 3.22
C ASP A 171 45.18 -13.98 2.62
N PRO A 172 44.67 -12.86 2.08
CA PRO A 172 43.30 -12.75 1.59
C PRO A 172 43.11 -13.43 0.23
#